data_AF-A0A844IIR0-F1
#
_entry.id   AF-A0A844IIR0-F1
#
_cell.length_a   1.000
_cell.length_b   1.000
_cell.length_c   1.000
_cell.angle_alpha   90.00
_cell.angle_beta   90.00
_cell.angle_gamma   90.00
#
_symmetry.space_group_name_H-M   'P 1'
#
loop_
_entity.id
_entity.type
_entity.pdbx_description
1 polymer ?
#
loop_
_entity_poly.entity_id
_entity_poly.type
_entity_poly.pdbx_seq_one_letter_code
_entity_poly.pdbx_strand_id
1 'polypeptide(L)'
;MLVYLVDNDVILELASYNLFWDMITSLNTSQKDIRVLPTASDFFGGSSRLRRKYKEQSIQSAKSIADKCQKIDQGSIDISELPCLSVSR
;
A
#
# COMPACT_ATOMS: atom_id res chain seq x y z
N MET A 1 -0.96 -2.73 21.19
CA MET A 1 -0.15 -3.12 20.02
C MET A 1 -0.36 -2.03 18.97
N LEU A 2 0.70 -1.36 18.53
CA LEU A 2 0.61 -0.28 17.54
C LEU A 2 0.41 -0.88 16.15
N VAL A 3 -0.56 -0.36 15.41
CA VAL A 3 -0.85 -0.74 14.03
C VAL A 3 -0.50 0.43 13.13
N TYR A 4 0.24 0.18 12.05
CA TYR A 4 0.68 1.21 11.12
C TYR A 4 -0.08 1.09 9.81
N LEU A 5 -0.66 2.20 9.35
CA LEU A 5 -1.21 2.31 8.01
C LEU A 5 -0.13 2.83 7.07
N VAL A 6 0.08 2.16 5.94
CA VAL A 6 1.02 2.60 4.91
C VAL A 6 0.27 2.82 3.61
N ASP A 7 0.41 4.03 3.07
CA ASP A 7 -0.22 4.45 1.82
C ASP A 7 0.51 3.87 0.59
N ASN A 8 -0.20 3.79 -0.53
CA ASN A 8 0.28 3.23 -1.79
C ASN A 8 1.53 3.97 -2.31
N ASP A 9 1.56 5.30 -2.19
CA ASP A 9 2.71 6.10 -2.65
C ASP A 9 3.96 5.78 -1.84
N VAL A 10 3.83 5.62 -0.51
CA VAL A 10 4.94 5.23 0.38
C VAL A 10 5.43 3.83 0.06
N ILE A 11 4.52 2.87 -0.15
CA ILE A 11 4.87 1.51 -0.58
C ILE A 11 5.67 1.56 -1.87
N LEU A 12 5.22 2.33 -2.85
CA LEU A 12 5.82 2.41 -4.18
C LEU A 12 7.21 3.07 -4.16
N GLU A 13 7.36 4.14 -3.39
CA GLU A 13 8.63 4.83 -3.22
C GLU A 13 9.66 3.94 -2.52
N LEU A 14 9.29 3.32 -1.40
CA LEU A 14 10.17 2.40 -0.69
C LEU A 14 10.49 1.14 -1.50
N ALA A 15 9.53 0.62 -2.27
CA ALA A 15 9.75 -0.51 -3.17
C ALA A 15 10.74 -0.17 -4.30
N SER A 16 10.78 1.10 -4.75
CA SER A 16 11.71 1.54 -5.79
C SER A 16 13.16 1.54 -5.33
N TYR A 17 13.40 1.66 -4.02
CA TYR A 17 14.72 1.60 -3.39
C TYR A 17 15.00 0.29 -2.63
N ASN A 18 14.06 -0.67 -2.63
CA ASN A 18 14.11 -1.89 -1.82
C ASN A 18 14.17 -1.64 -0.30
N LEU A 19 13.66 -0.51 0.19
CA LEU A 19 13.78 -0.09 1.60
C LEU A 19 12.57 -0.45 2.48
N PHE A 20 11.52 -1.04 1.91
CA PHE A 20 10.26 -1.25 2.64
C PHE A 20 10.43 -2.15 3.88
N TRP A 21 11.14 -3.27 3.74
CA TRP A 21 11.36 -4.21 4.85
C TRP A 21 12.37 -3.67 5.88
N ASP A 22 13.32 -2.87 5.42
CA ASP A 22 14.27 -2.18 6.31
C ASP A 22 13.55 -1.15 7.18
N MET A 23 12.57 -0.41 6.62
CA MET A 23 11.70 0.49 7.38
C MET A 23 10.89 -0.28 8.44
N ILE A 24 10.30 -1.42 8.10
CA ILE A 24 9.57 -2.24 9.08
C ILE A 24 10.49 -2.66 10.23
N THR A 25 11.70 -3.09 9.90
CA THR A 25 12.71 -3.50 10.89
C THR A 25 13.15 -2.32 11.76
N SER A 26 13.36 -1.13 11.18
CA SER A 26 13.80 0.05 11.93
C SER A 26 12.72 0.60 12.87
N LEU A 27 11.44 0.40 12.55
CA LEU A 27 10.31 0.71 13.42
C LEU A 27 10.11 -0.33 14.54
N ASN A 28 10.96 -1.35 14.62
CA ASN A 28 10.83 -2.49 15.54
C ASN A 28 9.41 -3.09 15.49
N THR A 29 8.84 -3.16 14.28
CA THR A 29 7.49 -3.66 14.03
C THR A 29 7.56 -4.88 13.13
N SER A 30 6.43 -5.57 12.97
CA SER A 30 6.36 -6.76 12.14
C SER A 30 5.34 -6.60 11.02
N GLN A 31 5.47 -7.39 9.96
CA GLN A 31 4.58 -7.36 8.80
C GLN A 31 3.09 -7.50 9.18
N LYS A 32 2.77 -8.28 10.23
CA LYS A 32 1.39 -8.45 10.73
C LYS A 32 0.80 -7.20 11.38
N ASP A 33 1.64 -6.24 11.75
CA ASP A 33 1.24 -4.97 12.38
C ASP A 33 1.12 -3.84 11.35
N ILE A 34 1.50 -4.11 10.09
CA ILE A 34 1.32 -3.21 8.97
C ILE A 34 -0.05 -3.44 8.33
N ARG A 35 -0.71 -2.34 7.99
CA ARG A 35 -1.95 -2.32 7.24
C ARG A 35 -1.75 -1.53 5.95
N VAL A 36 -2.29 -2.06 4.86
CA VAL A 36 -2.30 -1.42 3.54
C VAL A 36 -3.73 -1.30 3.03
N LEU A 37 -3.96 -0.43 2.05
CA LEU A 37 -5.27 -0.28 1.43
C LEU A 37 -5.72 -1.59 0.75
N PRO A 38 -7.03 -1.94 0.78
CA PRO A 38 -7.49 -3.21 0.23
C PRO A 38 -7.24 -3.33 -1.29
N THR A 39 -7.24 -2.19 -1.96
CA THR A 39 -7.09 -1.99 -3.40
C THR A 39 -5.64 -1.76 -3.86
N ALA A 40 -4.66 -1.78 -2.94
CA ALA A 40 -3.26 -1.45 -3.23
C ALA A 40 -2.66 -2.31 -4.34
N SER A 41 -2.85 -3.64 -4.27
CA SER A 41 -2.33 -4.58 -5.28
C SER A 41 -2.94 -4.33 -6.66
N ASP A 42 -4.25 -4.07 -6.73
CA ASP A 42 -4.96 -3.76 -7.98
C ASP A 42 -4.49 -2.43 -8.58
N PHE A 43 -4.29 -1.42 -7.73
CA PHE A 43 -3.75 -0.12 -8.13
C PHE A 43 -2.36 -0.25 -8.78
N PHE A 44 -1.47 -1.04 -8.18
CA PHE A 44 -0.13 -1.28 -8.74
C PHE A 44 -0.18 -2.08 -10.06
N GLY A 45 -1.08 -3.05 -10.18
CA GLY A 45 -1.22 -3.85 -11.40
C GLY A 45 -1.83 -3.11 -12.60
N GLY A 46 -2.81 -2.22 -12.33
CA GLY A 46 -3.65 -1.60 -13.37
C GLY A 46 -3.24 -0.20 -13.81
N SER A 47 -2.35 0.50 -13.09
CA SER A 47 -2.11 1.92 -13.35
C SER A 47 -1.07 2.18 -14.43
N SER A 48 -1.54 2.58 -15.62
CA SER A 48 -0.68 3.04 -16.73
C SER A 48 0.16 4.27 -16.36
N ARG A 49 -0.33 5.10 -15.43
CA ARG A 49 0.40 6.26 -14.91
C ARG A 49 1.66 5.84 -14.14
N LEU A 50 1.59 4.76 -13.34
CA LEU A 50 2.74 4.27 -12.59
C LEU A 50 3.85 3.78 -13.50
N ARG A 51 3.50 3.08 -14.59
CA ARG A 51 4.46 2.57 -15.59
C ARG A 51 5.25 3.68 -16.31
N ARG A 52 4.77 4.93 -16.28
CA ARG A 52 5.50 6.09 -16.82
C ARG A 52 6.52 6.66 -15.84
N LYS A 53 6.31 6.48 -14.53
CA LYS A 53 7.12 7.12 -13.47
C LYS A 53 8.07 6.13 -12.78
N TYR A 54 7.73 4.84 -12.74
CA TYR A 54 8.48 3.82 -12.02
C TYR A 54 8.86 2.66 -12.94
N LYS A 55 9.99 2.00 -12.63
CA LYS A 55 10.41 0.78 -13.32
C LYS A 55 9.42 -0.34 -13.04
N GLU A 56 9.20 -1.21 -14.02
CA GLU A 56 8.31 -2.37 -13.88
C GLU A 56 8.68 -3.23 -12.65
N GLN A 57 9.98 -3.45 -12.41
CA GLN A 57 10.46 -4.16 -11.22
C GLN A 57 9.99 -3.52 -9.90
N SER A 58 10.01 -2.19 -9.81
CA SER A 58 9.56 -1.46 -8.62
C SER A 58 8.05 -1.61 -8.42
N ILE A 59 7.28 -1.60 -9.51
CA ILE A 59 5.82 -1.80 -9.48
C ILE A 59 5.49 -3.23 -9.04
N GLN A 60 6.19 -4.24 -9.56
CA GLN A 60 6.02 -5.64 -9.16
C GLN A 60 6.44 -5.86 -7.70
N SER A 61 7.50 -5.19 -7.23
CA SER A 61 7.93 -5.22 -5.84
C SER A 61 6.87 -4.60 -4.91
N ALA A 62 6.33 -3.43 -5.26
CA ALA A 62 5.26 -2.77 -4.53
C ALA A 62 3.98 -3.63 -4.46
N LYS A 63 3.63 -4.28 -5.57
CA LYS A 63 2.53 -5.24 -5.63
C LYS A 63 2.76 -6.41 -4.67
N SER A 64 3.95 -7.02 -4.71
CA SER A 64 4.30 -8.11 -3.79
C SER A 64 4.26 -7.71 -2.33
N ILE A 65 4.67 -6.48 -2.00
CA ILE A 65 4.56 -5.92 -0.65
C ILE A 65 3.09 -5.80 -0.23
N ALA A 66 2.24 -5.24 -1.08
CA ALA A 66 0.81 -5.10 -0.80
C ALA A 66 0.11 -6.44 -0.62
N ASP A 67 0.48 -7.46 -1.41
CA ASP A 67 -0.07 -8.82 -1.29
C ASP A 67 0.34 -9.51 0.02
N LYS A 68 1.51 -9.16 0.58
CA LYS A 68 2.03 -9.75 1.82
C LYS A 68 1.47 -9.06 3.08
N CYS A 69 1.22 -7.75 3.03
CA CYS A 69 0.75 -7.01 4.20
C CYS A 69 -0.72 -7.30 4.51
N GLN A 70 -1.12 -7.10 5.77
CA GLN A 70 -2.54 -7.20 6.10
C GLN A 70 -3.29 -6.00 5.49
N LYS A 71 -4.50 -6.24 5.00
CA LYS A 71 -5.36 -5.17 4.49
C LYS A 71 -6.07 -4.51 5.67
N ILE A 72 -6.31 -3.20 5.60
CA ILE A 72 -7.31 -2.60 6.49
C ILE A 72 -8.67 -3.25 6.22
N ASP A 73 -9.43 -3.46 7.29
CA ASP A 73 -10.78 -4.00 7.15
C ASP A 73 -11.67 -2.92 6.51
N GLN A 74 -12.41 -3.28 5.46
CA GLN A 74 -13.18 -2.33 4.68
C GLN A 74 -14.27 -1.66 5.54
N GLY A 75 -14.78 -2.38 6.55
CA GLY A 75 -15.73 -1.85 7.53
C GLY A 75 -15.12 -0.91 8.59
N SER A 76 -13.79 -0.83 8.66
CA SER A 76 -13.06 0.13 9.51
C SER A 76 -12.67 1.41 8.76
N ILE A 77 -12.96 1.48 7.45
CA ILE A 77 -12.77 2.69 6.64
C ILE A 77 -14.05 3.50 6.76
N ASP A 78 -14.01 4.61 7.49
CA ASP A 78 -15.13 5.54 7.51
C ASP A 78 -15.18 6.31 6.19
N ILE A 79 -15.95 5.78 5.23
CA ILE A 79 -16.13 6.37 3.90
C ILE A 79 -16.87 7.72 4.00
N SER A 80 -17.53 8.01 5.13
CA SER A 80 -18.19 9.29 5.41
C SER A 80 -17.21 10.46 5.42
N GLU A 81 -15.94 10.21 5.75
CA GLU A 81 -14.88 11.22 5.76
C GLU A 81 -14.06 11.25 4.46
N LEU A 82 -14.38 10.40 3.47
CA LEU A 82 -13.72 10.33 2.16
C LEU A 82 -14.70 10.69 1.04
N PRO A 83 -15.06 11.99 0.88
CA PRO A 83 -16.07 12.47 -0.09
C PRO A 83 -15.69 12.23 -1.56
N CYS A 84 -14.50 11.73 -1.84
CA CYS A 84 -14.04 11.38 -3.19
C CYS A 84 -14.40 9.94 -3.61
N LEU A 85 -14.86 9.08 -2.71
CA LEU A 85 -15.26 7.70 -3.02
C LEU A 85 -16.79 7.52 -3.12
N SER A 86 -17.56 8.58 -2.85
CA SER A 86 -19.01 8.62 -3.07
C SER A 86 -19.34 8.91 -4.52
N VAL A 87 -19.03 7.99 -5.44
CA VAL A 87 -19.58 8.03 -6.80
C VAL A 87 -20.28 6.69 -7.10
N SER A 88 -21.58 6.75 -6.86
CA SER A 88 -22.70 6.19 -7.63
C SER A 88 -22.70 4.71 -8.03
N ARG A 89 -23.69 4.00 -7.48
CA ARG A 89 -24.27 2.77 -8.02
C ARG A 89 -24.77 2.94 -9.46
#